data_AF-A0A060YXX1-F1
#
_entry.id   AF-A0A060YXX1-F1
#
_cell.length_a   1.000
_cell.length_b   1.000
_cell.length_c   1.000
_cell.angle_alpha   90.00
_cell.angle_beta   90.00
_cell.angle_gamma   90.00
#
_symmetry.space_group_name_H-M   'P 1'
#
loop_
_entity.id
_entity.type
_entity.pdbx_description
1 polymer ?
#
loop_
_entity_poly.entity_id
_entity_poly.type
_entity_poly.pdbx_seq_one_letter_code
_entity_poly.pdbx_strand_id
1 'polypeptide(L)'
;MLLTHCHCPGRLSESPEAESDSRWCPGQSEELLQTTESSTSTDSSVGEVCPSTPQVDCVDASLHGDLDADALDYEAESWSLTVEHTFCKKQDKRVVKRQDVIYELMQTEMHHLQTLRIMAEVFRRGMREEVQLDAGAVDRVFPCLDELLLLHHNLFNAMRERRHSSAKPHGDRNYVIVRIGDILLQQFSEDSAERMKQVYGEFCSHHTEAVTFFKELQQHNKRFQTFIKQQSNNYLVRRREIPECILLVTQRITKYPVLLERILQYTQGQSASLCIAALCCQDQIT
;
A
#
# COMPACT_ATOMS: atom_id res chain seq x y z
N MET A 1 -10.75 31.12 17.23
CA MET A 1 -12.10 31.69 17.40
C MET A 1 -13.10 30.74 16.76
N LEU A 2 -14.05 30.26 17.57
CA LEU A 2 -15.40 29.72 17.27
C LEU A 2 -15.62 28.69 16.12
N LEU A 3 -16.03 27.50 16.56
CA LEU A 3 -16.78 26.45 15.85
C LEU A 3 -18.22 26.87 15.52
N THR A 4 -18.76 26.44 14.37
CA THR A 4 -20.19 26.14 14.05
C THR A 4 -20.24 25.62 12.60
N HIS A 5 -21.08 24.71 12.09
CA HIS A 5 -22.12 23.80 12.58
C HIS A 5 -22.37 22.77 11.44
N CYS A 6 -22.54 21.49 11.77
CA CYS A 6 -23.18 20.52 10.86
C CYS A 6 -24.71 20.64 10.92
N HIS A 7 -25.41 20.58 9.78
CA HIS A 7 -26.82 20.19 9.69
C HIS A 7 -27.20 19.66 8.28
N CYS A 8 -27.71 18.43 8.26
CA CYS A 8 -28.66 17.82 7.32
C CYS A 8 -29.59 16.96 8.21
N PRO A 9 -30.88 16.67 7.89
CA PRO A 9 -31.29 16.06 6.61
C PRO A 9 -32.75 16.33 6.14
N GLY A 10 -33.11 15.79 4.97
CA GLY A 10 -34.50 15.63 4.49
C GLY A 10 -34.61 14.48 3.49
N ARG A 11 -35.65 13.66 3.62
CA ARG A 11 -35.85 12.27 3.12
C ARG A 11 -37.04 12.23 2.13
N LEU A 12 -37.12 11.22 1.25
CA LEU A 12 -38.31 10.40 0.82
C LEU A 12 -38.01 9.71 -0.54
N SER A 13 -37.93 8.35 -0.59
CA SER A 13 -38.94 7.35 -1.08
C SER A 13 -38.98 7.27 -2.63
N GLU A 14 -39.05 6.15 -3.37
CA GLU A 14 -39.54 4.76 -3.26
C GLU A 14 -38.85 3.87 -4.34
N SER A 15 -38.99 2.54 -4.26
CA SER A 15 -38.67 1.50 -5.29
C SER A 15 -39.99 0.85 -5.80
N PRO A 16 -40.08 -0.25 -6.60
CA PRO A 16 -39.07 -1.17 -7.20
C PRO A 16 -39.43 -1.70 -8.64
N GLU A 17 -38.89 -2.89 -9.02
CA GLU A 17 -39.19 -3.81 -10.16
C GLU A 17 -38.19 -3.72 -11.35
N ALA A 18 -37.66 -4.79 -11.97
CA ALA A 18 -38.05 -6.20 -12.06
C ALA A 18 -36.85 -7.15 -12.28
N GLU A 19 -37.03 -8.41 -11.88
CA GLU A 19 -36.17 -9.58 -12.11
C GLU A 19 -36.27 -10.10 -13.56
N SER A 20 -35.20 -10.74 -14.06
CA SER A 20 -35.31 -11.74 -15.12
C SER A 20 -34.32 -12.87 -14.85
N ASP A 21 -34.88 -14.02 -14.48
CA ASP A 21 -34.21 -15.28 -14.19
C ASP A 21 -34.42 -16.21 -15.39
N SER A 22 -33.40 -16.97 -15.79
CA SER A 22 -33.48 -17.91 -16.92
C SER A 22 -32.66 -19.18 -16.64
N ARG A 23 -33.36 -20.12 -16.00
CA ARG A 23 -33.62 -21.52 -16.41
C ARG A 23 -32.45 -22.51 -16.51
N TRP A 24 -32.61 -23.56 -15.70
CA TRP A 24 -31.76 -24.75 -15.50
C TRP A 24 -32.17 -25.95 -16.40
N CYS A 25 -31.17 -26.52 -17.10
CA CYS A 25 -30.79 -27.92 -17.48
C CYS A 25 -31.85 -28.93 -18.04
N PRO A 26 -31.55 -30.25 -18.25
CA PRO A 26 -30.29 -31.01 -18.54
C PRO A 26 -30.45 -32.05 -19.70
N GLY A 27 -29.39 -32.78 -20.06
CA GLY A 27 -29.46 -34.07 -20.79
C GLY A 27 -28.07 -34.58 -21.23
N GLN A 28 -27.46 -35.51 -20.47
CA GLN A 28 -27.36 -36.97 -20.72
C GLN A 28 -26.35 -37.35 -21.82
N SER A 29 -25.21 -37.97 -21.44
CA SER A 29 -24.90 -39.42 -21.56
C SER A 29 -24.16 -39.67 -22.89
N GLU A 30 -23.16 -40.53 -23.08
CA GLU A 30 -22.61 -41.69 -22.38
C GLU A 30 -21.33 -42.11 -23.16
N GLU A 31 -20.33 -42.72 -22.48
CA GLU A 31 -19.52 -43.89 -22.89
C GLU A 31 -18.80 -43.92 -24.29
N LEU A 32 -17.63 -44.53 -24.56
CA LEU A 32 -16.92 -45.69 -24.02
C LEU A 32 -15.54 -45.81 -24.74
N LEU A 33 -14.50 -46.22 -24.00
CA LEU A 33 -13.31 -47.06 -24.33
C LEU A 33 -12.56 -46.93 -25.70
N GLN A 34 -11.27 -46.60 -25.74
CA GLN A 34 -10.05 -47.42 -25.47
C GLN A 34 -9.64 -48.35 -26.63
N THR A 35 -8.42 -48.17 -27.17
CA THR A 35 -7.57 -49.15 -27.90
C THR A 35 -6.26 -48.42 -28.30
N THR A 36 -5.10 -48.70 -27.70
CA THR A 36 -4.10 -49.77 -27.91
C THR A 36 -2.96 -49.40 -28.90
N GLU A 37 -1.73 -49.50 -28.37
CA GLU A 37 -0.42 -49.83 -29.01
C GLU A 37 0.18 -48.79 -29.99
N SER A 38 1.48 -48.71 -30.29
CA SER A 38 2.79 -48.93 -29.64
C SER A 38 3.84 -48.42 -30.65
N SER A 39 4.88 -47.75 -30.16
CA SER A 39 6.28 -47.74 -30.64
C SER A 39 6.63 -47.34 -32.09
N THR A 40 7.48 -46.30 -32.29
CA THR A 40 8.92 -46.40 -32.70
C THR A 40 9.54 -45.07 -33.16
N SER A 41 10.68 -44.74 -32.55
CA SER A 41 11.96 -44.23 -33.08
C SER A 41 12.13 -43.04 -34.06
N THR A 42 13.09 -42.19 -33.65
CA THR A 42 14.15 -41.46 -34.41
C THR A 42 13.89 -40.09 -35.07
N ASP A 43 14.49 -39.07 -34.43
CA ASP A 43 15.40 -38.02 -34.92
C ASP A 43 15.01 -37.16 -36.14
N SER A 44 14.84 -35.85 -35.92
CA SER A 44 15.64 -34.82 -36.60
C SER A 44 15.34 -33.40 -36.08
N SER A 45 16.42 -32.64 -35.87
CA SER A 45 16.43 -31.24 -35.44
C SER A 45 15.82 -30.30 -36.49
N VAL A 46 15.02 -29.31 -36.08
CA VAL A 46 15.06 -27.93 -36.59
C VAL A 46 14.37 -27.01 -35.59
N GLY A 47 15.01 -25.87 -35.32
CA GLY A 47 14.69 -24.99 -34.20
C GLY A 47 13.31 -24.36 -34.24
N GLU A 48 12.63 -24.43 -33.11
CA GLU A 48 11.58 -23.48 -32.75
C GLU A 48 12.14 -22.54 -31.67
N VAL A 49 12.30 -21.28 -32.06
CA VAL A 49 12.46 -20.18 -31.13
C VAL A 49 11.16 -20.09 -30.35
N CYS A 50 11.15 -20.58 -29.11
CA CYS A 50 10.05 -20.32 -28.19
C CYS A 50 9.88 -18.80 -28.06
N PRO A 51 8.65 -18.27 -28.14
CA PRO A 51 8.41 -16.88 -27.81
C PRO A 51 8.83 -16.71 -26.36
N SER A 52 9.82 -15.87 -26.13
CA SER A 52 10.28 -15.47 -24.82
C SER A 52 9.08 -15.06 -23.97
N THR A 53 8.72 -15.94 -23.04
CA THR A 53 7.98 -15.57 -21.84
C THR A 53 8.70 -14.37 -21.22
N PRO A 54 7.99 -13.34 -20.73
CA PRO A 54 8.63 -12.28 -19.97
C PRO A 54 9.39 -12.98 -18.84
N GLN A 55 10.70 -12.89 -18.88
CA GLN A 55 11.58 -13.41 -17.85
C GLN A 55 11.33 -12.50 -16.64
N VAL A 56 10.31 -12.84 -15.86
CA VAL A 56 10.09 -12.20 -14.56
C VAL A 56 11.28 -12.64 -13.73
N ASP A 57 12.26 -11.76 -13.55
CA ASP A 57 13.48 -12.10 -12.85
C ASP A 57 13.13 -12.69 -11.48
N CYS A 58 13.84 -13.73 -11.04
CA CYS A 58 13.58 -14.44 -9.78
C CYS A 58 13.45 -13.47 -8.57
N VAL A 59 14.15 -12.35 -8.64
CA VAL A 59 14.14 -11.29 -7.65
C VAL A 59 12.82 -10.50 -7.64
N ASP A 60 12.23 -10.26 -8.81
CA ASP A 60 10.94 -9.60 -8.97
C ASP A 60 9.79 -10.49 -8.46
N ALA A 61 9.89 -11.81 -8.63
CA ALA A 61 8.94 -12.78 -8.10
C ALA A 61 8.94 -12.89 -6.57
N SER A 62 10.12 -12.84 -5.92
CA SER A 62 10.21 -12.86 -4.45
C SER A 62 9.70 -11.56 -3.84
N LEU A 63 10.05 -10.42 -4.44
CA LEU A 63 9.54 -9.11 -4.02
C LEU A 63 8.03 -8.99 -4.21
N HIS A 64 7.51 -9.56 -5.30
CA HIS A 64 6.08 -9.68 -5.50
C HIS A 64 5.44 -10.43 -4.33
N GLY A 65 5.97 -11.61 -3.95
CA GLY A 65 5.42 -12.39 -2.84
C GLY A 65 5.30 -11.61 -1.51
N ASP A 66 6.33 -10.86 -1.14
CA ASP A 66 6.36 -10.09 0.11
C ASP A 66 5.51 -8.80 0.06
N LEU A 67 5.44 -8.14 -1.10
CA LEU A 67 4.58 -6.98 -1.32
C LEU A 67 3.11 -7.36 -1.34
N ASP A 68 2.79 -8.52 -1.87
CA ASP A 68 1.44 -9.02 -2.13
C ASP A 68 0.82 -9.61 -0.86
N ALA A 69 1.59 -10.35 -0.04
CA ALA A 69 1.08 -10.93 1.22
C ALA A 69 0.52 -9.87 2.19
N ASP A 70 1.26 -8.78 2.40
CA ASP A 70 0.79 -7.66 3.22
C ASP A 70 -0.34 -6.87 2.51
N ALA A 71 -0.38 -6.84 1.18
CA ALA A 71 -1.44 -6.15 0.43
C ALA A 71 -2.81 -6.82 0.64
N LEU A 72 -2.83 -8.16 0.53
CA LEU A 72 -4.02 -9.00 0.67
C LEU A 72 -4.74 -8.74 2.00
N ASP A 73 -3.99 -8.53 3.07
CA ASP A 73 -4.51 -8.27 4.41
C ASP A 73 -5.23 -6.91 4.56
N TYR A 74 -5.05 -5.99 3.60
CA TYR A 74 -5.62 -4.64 3.62
C TYR A 74 -6.36 -4.28 2.32
N GLU A 75 -6.90 -5.25 1.57
CA GLU A 75 -7.65 -4.98 0.33
C GLU A 75 -9.05 -4.40 0.56
N ALA A 76 -9.68 -4.70 1.70
CA ALA A 76 -11.04 -4.27 1.96
C ALA A 76 -11.15 -2.74 2.03
N GLU A 77 -12.25 -2.15 1.57
CA GLU A 77 -12.44 -0.69 1.55
C GLU A 77 -12.61 -0.06 2.94
N SER A 78 -12.98 -0.84 3.95
CA SER A 78 -13.16 -0.34 5.32
C SER A 78 -13.03 -1.45 6.35
N TRP A 79 -12.80 -1.08 7.61
CA TRP A 79 -12.80 -2.03 8.72
C TRP A 79 -14.11 -2.81 8.78
N SER A 80 -15.25 -2.13 8.56
CA SER A 80 -16.57 -2.75 8.60
C SER A 80 -16.77 -3.91 7.60
N LEU A 81 -15.97 -3.96 6.53
CA LEU A 81 -15.94 -5.04 5.54
C LEU A 81 -14.87 -6.11 5.84
N THR A 82 -13.90 -5.81 6.71
CA THR A 82 -12.89 -6.80 7.16
C THR A 82 -13.43 -7.76 8.21
N VAL A 83 -14.34 -7.28 9.07
CA VAL A 83 -14.93 -8.06 10.16
C VAL A 83 -16.27 -8.65 9.74
N GLU A 84 -16.78 -9.60 10.52
CA GLU A 84 -18.10 -10.18 10.28
C GLU A 84 -19.20 -9.14 10.44
N HIS A 85 -20.15 -9.13 9.50
CA HIS A 85 -21.26 -8.18 9.50
C HIS A 85 -22.13 -8.24 10.78
N THR A 86 -22.32 -9.44 11.35
CA THR A 86 -23.06 -9.62 12.62
C THR A 86 -22.29 -9.07 13.82
N PHE A 87 -20.95 -9.11 13.79
CA PHE A 87 -20.09 -8.52 14.79
C PHE A 87 -20.08 -6.99 14.69
N CYS A 88 -19.94 -6.46 13.47
CA CYS A 88 -19.98 -5.02 13.19
C CYS A 88 -21.30 -4.39 13.67
N LYS A 89 -22.45 -5.03 13.39
CA LYS A 89 -23.78 -4.57 13.83
C LYS A 89 -23.97 -4.46 15.34
N LYS A 90 -23.16 -5.19 16.13
CA LYS A 90 -23.19 -5.13 17.60
C LYS A 90 -22.39 -3.95 18.16
N GLN A 91 -21.59 -3.28 17.34
CA GLN A 91 -20.78 -2.15 17.77
C GLN A 91 -21.57 -0.84 17.69
N ASP A 92 -21.26 0.10 18.58
CA ASP A 92 -21.78 1.45 18.50
C ASP A 92 -21.30 2.14 17.21
N LYS A 93 -22.17 2.96 16.60
CA LYS A 93 -21.84 3.72 15.38
C LYS A 93 -20.55 4.53 15.49
N ARG A 94 -20.26 5.07 16.68
CA ARG A 94 -19.02 5.83 16.95
C ARG A 94 -17.79 4.93 16.93
N VAL A 95 -17.90 3.70 17.46
CA VAL A 95 -16.81 2.71 17.45
C VAL A 95 -16.53 2.28 16.02
N VAL A 96 -17.56 1.96 15.23
CA VAL A 96 -17.40 1.59 13.80
C VAL A 96 -16.63 2.68 13.05
N LYS A 97 -17.08 3.94 13.15
CA LYS A 97 -16.38 5.07 12.52
C LYS A 97 -14.93 5.22 12.98
N ARG A 98 -14.65 5.01 14.27
CA ARG A 98 -13.28 5.06 14.79
C ARG A 98 -12.42 3.94 14.20
N GLN A 99 -12.94 2.72 14.12
CA GLN A 99 -12.21 1.59 13.54
C GLN A 99 -11.98 1.78 12.03
N ASP A 100 -12.94 2.34 11.29
CA ASP A 100 -12.77 2.66 9.87
C ASP A 100 -11.61 3.64 9.65
N VAL A 101 -11.49 4.70 10.47
CA VAL A 101 -10.37 5.65 10.34
C VAL A 101 -9.03 5.03 10.75
N ILE A 102 -8.99 4.18 11.79
CA ILE A 102 -7.77 3.47 12.17
C ILE A 102 -7.34 2.52 11.05
N TYR A 103 -8.29 1.81 10.44
CA TYR A 103 -8.02 0.93 9.31
C TYR A 103 -7.55 1.72 8.08
N GLU A 104 -8.15 2.87 7.78
CA GLU A 104 -7.67 3.79 6.73
C GLU A 104 -6.21 4.22 6.97
N LEU A 105 -5.85 4.55 8.21
CA LEU A 105 -4.46 4.86 8.57
C LEU A 105 -3.52 3.68 8.28
N MET A 106 -3.88 2.46 8.71
CA MET A 106 -3.08 1.26 8.50
C MET A 106 -2.96 0.89 7.02
N GLN A 107 -4.07 0.91 6.30
CA GLN A 107 -4.12 0.60 4.87
C GLN A 107 -3.31 1.61 4.06
N THR A 108 -3.47 2.91 4.32
CA THR A 108 -2.69 3.94 3.61
C THR A 108 -1.21 3.91 3.98
N GLU A 109 -0.85 3.42 5.18
CA GLU A 109 0.54 3.19 5.56
C GLU A 109 1.15 2.00 4.80
N MET A 110 0.41 0.90 4.67
CA MET A 110 0.83 -0.22 3.83
C MET A 110 1.06 0.23 2.38
N HIS A 111 0.12 0.99 1.80
CA HIS A 111 0.31 1.55 0.45
C HIS A 111 1.53 2.47 0.32
N HIS A 112 1.85 3.22 1.38
CA HIS A 112 3.04 4.04 1.40
C HIS A 112 4.32 3.18 1.44
N LEU A 113 4.35 2.12 2.25
CA LEU A 113 5.43 1.15 2.26
C LEU A 113 5.63 0.45 0.93
N GLN A 114 4.55 0.07 0.25
CA GLN A 114 4.62 -0.47 -1.10
C GLN A 114 5.28 0.51 -2.08
N THR A 115 4.93 1.80 -1.99
CA THR A 115 5.55 2.85 -2.81
C THR A 115 7.05 2.94 -2.54
N LEU A 116 7.46 2.99 -1.26
CA LEU A 116 8.87 3.04 -0.87
C LEU A 116 9.65 1.79 -1.30
N ARG A 117 9.04 0.60 -1.18
CA ARG A 117 9.64 -0.68 -1.62
C ARG A 117 9.79 -0.71 -3.14
N ILE A 118 8.82 -0.23 -3.92
CA ILE A 118 8.97 -0.10 -5.39
C ILE A 118 10.13 0.86 -5.72
N MET A 119 10.24 1.99 -5.01
CA MET A 119 11.36 2.92 -5.19
C MET A 119 12.71 2.24 -4.92
N ALA A 120 12.81 1.44 -3.87
CA ALA A 120 14.06 0.79 -3.48
C ALA A 120 14.42 -0.41 -4.38
N GLU A 121 13.46 -1.29 -4.60
CA GLU A 121 13.70 -2.62 -5.14
C GLU A 121 13.51 -2.71 -6.65
N VAL A 122 12.71 -1.82 -7.23
CA VAL A 122 12.55 -1.75 -8.69
C VAL A 122 13.44 -0.64 -9.23
N PHE A 123 13.19 0.61 -8.82
CA PHE A 123 13.86 1.75 -9.43
C PHE A 123 15.32 1.90 -9.01
N ARG A 124 15.60 1.99 -7.69
CA ARG A 124 16.95 2.19 -7.18
C ARG A 124 17.85 1.00 -7.50
N ARG A 125 17.37 -0.23 -7.32
CA ARG A 125 18.13 -1.43 -7.70
C ARG A 125 18.41 -1.49 -9.20
N GLY A 126 17.38 -1.31 -10.05
CA GLY A 126 17.56 -1.30 -11.51
C GLY A 126 18.52 -0.19 -11.98
N MET A 127 18.47 0.99 -11.37
CA MET A 127 19.47 2.04 -11.63
C MET A 127 20.91 1.60 -11.34
N ARG A 128 21.14 0.83 -10.28
CA ARG A 128 22.47 0.34 -9.87
C ARG A 128 22.93 -0.85 -10.71
N GLU A 129 22.06 -1.83 -10.92
CA GLU A 129 22.43 -3.12 -11.53
C GLU A 129 22.25 -3.12 -13.04
N GLU A 130 21.08 -2.67 -13.51
CA GLU A 130 20.71 -2.71 -14.93
C GLU A 130 21.15 -1.48 -15.68
N VAL A 131 21.21 -0.30 -15.07
CA VAL A 131 21.67 0.96 -15.71
C VAL A 131 23.13 1.25 -15.36
N GLN A 132 23.62 0.76 -14.21
CA GLN A 132 24.97 0.99 -13.70
C GLN A 132 25.29 2.47 -13.49
N LEU A 133 24.33 3.21 -12.93
CA LEU A 133 24.59 4.54 -12.39
C LEU A 133 25.49 4.44 -11.17
N ASP A 134 26.34 5.44 -10.96
CA ASP A 134 27.15 5.53 -9.75
C ASP A 134 26.27 5.81 -8.52
N ALA A 135 26.81 5.50 -7.33
CA ALA A 135 26.06 5.65 -6.08
C ALA A 135 25.58 7.10 -5.86
N GLY A 136 26.40 8.10 -6.20
CA GLY A 136 26.04 9.50 -6.04
C GLY A 136 24.86 9.91 -6.92
N ALA A 137 24.84 9.48 -8.18
CA ALA A 137 23.70 9.70 -9.07
C ALA A 137 22.41 9.06 -8.54
N VAL A 138 22.50 7.85 -7.97
CA VAL A 138 21.33 7.16 -7.41
C VAL A 138 20.82 7.86 -6.15
N ASP A 139 21.71 8.28 -5.26
CA ASP A 139 21.36 8.96 -4.01
C ASP A 139 20.77 10.36 -4.28
N ARG A 140 21.14 11.01 -5.39
CA ARG A 140 20.50 12.26 -5.84
C ARG A 140 19.04 12.10 -6.26
N VAL A 141 18.63 10.91 -6.69
CA VAL A 141 17.22 10.63 -7.04
C VAL A 141 16.43 10.16 -5.81
N PHE A 142 17.08 9.41 -4.92
CA PHE A 142 16.45 8.76 -3.77
C PHE A 142 17.18 9.04 -2.45
N PRO A 143 17.24 10.31 -2.00
CA PRO A 143 17.84 10.63 -0.71
C PRO A 143 17.06 9.97 0.43
N CYS A 144 17.75 9.52 1.49
CA CYS A 144 17.16 8.98 2.72
C CYS A 144 16.11 7.85 2.55
N LEU A 145 16.13 7.11 1.44
CA LEU A 145 15.10 6.10 1.15
C LEU A 145 15.09 4.94 2.16
N ASP A 146 16.26 4.54 2.66
CA ASP A 146 16.37 3.45 3.63
C ASP A 146 15.86 3.87 5.01
N GLU A 147 16.12 5.11 5.43
CA GLU A 147 15.59 5.68 6.66
C GLU A 147 14.07 5.85 6.60
N LEU A 148 13.53 6.29 5.47
CA LEU A 148 12.07 6.33 5.24
C LEU A 148 11.46 4.94 5.37
N LEU A 149 12.02 3.94 4.67
CA LEU A 149 11.57 2.55 4.76
C LEU A 149 11.55 2.06 6.22
N LEU A 150 12.62 2.31 6.96
CA LEU A 150 12.73 1.89 8.36
C LEU A 150 11.66 2.55 9.24
N LEU A 151 11.49 3.87 9.14
CA LEU A 151 10.51 4.64 9.92
C LEU A 151 9.08 4.11 9.71
N HIS A 152 8.68 3.99 8.45
CA HIS A 152 7.33 3.56 8.09
C HIS A 152 7.09 2.08 8.37
N HIS A 153 8.11 1.24 8.21
CA HIS A 153 8.01 -0.19 8.52
C HIS A 153 7.78 -0.41 10.00
N ASN A 154 8.49 0.33 10.86
CA ASN A 154 8.31 0.27 12.30
C ASN A 154 6.91 0.74 12.73
N LEU A 155 6.43 1.85 12.18
CA LEU A 155 5.08 2.35 12.45
C LEU A 155 4.02 1.33 12.04
N PHE A 156 4.11 0.80 10.82
CA PHE A 156 3.17 -0.19 10.30
C PHE A 156 3.15 -1.46 11.14
N ASN A 157 4.33 -2.00 11.49
CA ASN A 157 4.42 -3.22 12.29
C ASN A 157 3.82 -3.02 13.69
N ALA A 158 4.07 -1.89 14.35
CA ALA A 158 3.46 -1.60 15.64
C ALA A 158 1.92 -1.60 15.55
N MET A 159 1.35 -1.01 14.49
CA MET A 159 -0.10 -1.05 14.25
C MET A 159 -0.61 -2.46 13.92
N ARG A 160 0.14 -3.23 13.13
CA ARG A 160 -0.20 -4.61 12.75
C ARG A 160 -0.20 -5.54 13.97
N GLU A 161 0.80 -5.43 14.84
CA GLU A 161 0.86 -6.16 16.12
C GLU A 161 -0.29 -5.76 17.06
N ARG A 162 -0.64 -4.47 17.09
CA ARG A 162 -1.81 -3.98 17.85
C ARG A 162 -3.11 -4.59 17.35
N ARG A 163 -3.30 -4.68 16.03
CA ARG A 163 -4.46 -5.34 15.41
C ARG A 163 -4.49 -6.82 15.80
N HIS A 164 -3.37 -7.53 15.65
CA HIS A 164 -3.28 -8.96 15.99
C HIS A 164 -3.62 -9.22 17.46
N SER A 165 -3.06 -8.40 18.37
CA SER A 165 -3.34 -8.50 19.81
C SER A 165 -4.78 -8.10 20.20
N SER A 166 -5.49 -7.40 19.32
CA SER A 166 -6.89 -7.00 19.50
C SER A 166 -7.88 -7.99 18.88
N ALA A 167 -7.40 -9.01 18.17
CA ALA A 167 -8.23 -10.05 17.58
C ALA A 167 -8.77 -10.98 18.66
N LYS A 168 -9.99 -11.50 18.46
CA LYS A 168 -10.56 -12.47 19.39
C LYS A 168 -9.83 -13.83 19.29
N PRO A 169 -9.75 -14.59 20.39
CA PRO A 169 -9.23 -15.96 20.33
C PRO A 169 -10.03 -16.81 19.32
N HIS A 170 -9.34 -17.75 18.65
CA HIS A 170 -9.89 -18.77 17.74
C HIS A 170 -10.06 -18.42 16.26
N GLY A 171 -9.10 -17.69 15.66
CA GLY A 171 -9.03 -17.57 14.18
C GLY A 171 -10.14 -16.74 13.55
N ASP A 172 -10.87 -15.99 14.38
CA ASP A 172 -11.89 -15.05 13.93
C ASP A 172 -11.21 -13.77 13.40
N ARG A 173 -11.67 -13.30 12.24
CA ARG A 173 -11.23 -12.04 11.63
C ARG A 173 -11.71 -10.80 12.38
N ASN A 174 -12.56 -10.97 13.41
CA ASN A 174 -13.09 -9.91 14.23
C ASN A 174 -12.06 -9.35 15.24
N TYR A 175 -11.85 -8.03 15.20
CA TYR A 175 -10.98 -7.30 16.13
C TYR A 175 -11.52 -5.89 16.39
N VAL A 176 -11.23 -5.31 17.56
CA VAL A 176 -11.48 -3.89 17.85
C VAL A 176 -10.26 -3.29 18.52
N ILE A 177 -9.58 -2.35 17.84
CA ILE A 177 -8.43 -1.66 18.41
C ILE A 177 -8.92 -0.62 19.41
N VAL A 178 -8.83 -0.93 20.71
CA VAL A 178 -9.26 -0.01 21.77
C VAL A 178 -8.26 1.14 21.94
N ARG A 179 -6.97 0.84 21.96
CA ARG A 179 -5.88 1.81 22.16
C ARG A 179 -5.01 1.87 20.91
N ILE A 180 -4.71 3.07 20.43
CA ILE A 180 -3.78 3.32 19.30
C ILE A 180 -2.88 4.53 19.57
N GLY A 181 -3.30 5.46 20.43
CA GLY A 181 -2.61 6.72 20.65
C GLY A 181 -1.22 6.61 21.26
N ASP A 182 -0.88 5.51 21.91
CA ASP A 182 0.46 5.22 22.40
C ASP A 182 1.46 4.94 21.26
N ILE A 183 1.04 4.20 20.23
CA ILE A 183 1.86 3.96 19.03
C ILE A 183 2.08 5.29 18.28
N LEU A 184 1.00 6.06 18.12
CA LEU A 184 1.08 7.35 17.42
C LEU A 184 1.89 8.37 18.21
N LEU A 185 1.77 8.40 19.54
CA LEU A 185 2.61 9.23 20.38
C LEU A 185 4.07 8.86 20.19
N GLN A 186 4.42 7.59 20.37
CA GLN A 186 5.80 7.11 20.19
C GLN A 186 6.39 7.48 18.82
N GLN A 187 5.58 7.39 17.75
CA GLN A 187 6.03 7.74 16.40
C GLN A 187 6.28 9.24 16.21
N PHE A 188 5.38 10.08 16.74
CA PHE A 188 5.35 11.51 16.43
C PHE A 188 5.90 12.38 17.56
N SER A 189 6.44 11.82 18.65
CA SER A 189 7.08 12.58 19.74
C SER A 189 8.58 12.27 19.90
N GLU A 190 9.26 13.11 20.67
CA GLU A 190 10.64 12.91 21.12
C GLU A 190 11.61 12.62 19.94
N ASP A 191 12.52 11.67 20.11
CA ASP A 191 13.56 11.34 19.12
C ASP A 191 12.97 10.86 17.78
N SER A 192 11.80 10.21 17.80
CA SER A 192 11.15 9.75 16.56
C SER A 192 10.62 10.93 15.74
N ALA A 193 10.11 11.96 16.41
CA ALA A 193 9.66 13.19 15.76
C ALA A 193 10.81 13.93 15.08
N GLU A 194 11.94 14.08 15.77
CA GLU A 194 13.12 14.74 15.23
C GLU A 194 13.68 13.97 14.04
N ARG A 195 13.73 12.63 14.13
CA ARG A 195 14.15 11.79 13.02
C ARG A 195 13.21 11.89 11.82
N MET A 196 11.90 11.88 12.03
CA MET A 196 10.91 12.11 10.97
C MET A 196 11.14 13.47 10.30
N LYS A 197 11.33 14.54 11.08
CA LYS A 197 11.57 15.89 10.57
C LYS A 197 12.87 15.97 9.77
N GLN A 198 13.95 15.36 10.26
CA GLN A 198 15.23 15.32 9.56
C GLN A 198 15.13 14.58 8.22
N VAL A 199 14.59 13.36 8.24
CA VAL A 199 14.50 12.49 7.05
C VAL A 199 13.58 13.10 5.98
N TYR A 200 12.40 13.60 6.38
CA TYR A 200 11.52 14.28 5.43
C TYR A 200 12.05 15.63 4.99
N GLY A 201 12.75 16.36 5.86
CA GLY A 201 13.42 17.63 5.51
C GLY A 201 14.44 17.45 4.40
N GLU A 202 15.30 16.43 4.53
CA GLU A 202 16.30 16.08 3.51
C GLU A 202 15.66 15.55 2.22
N PHE A 203 14.66 14.66 2.34
CA PHE A 203 13.96 14.13 1.17
C PHE A 203 13.23 15.23 0.38
N CYS A 204 12.54 16.13 1.08
CA CYS A 204 11.73 17.16 0.44
C CYS A 204 12.58 18.32 -0.10
N SER A 205 13.69 18.68 0.55
CA SER A 205 14.59 19.73 0.05
C SER A 205 15.21 19.38 -1.31
N HIS A 206 15.45 18.08 -1.56
CA HIS A 206 15.99 17.57 -2.83
C HIS A 206 14.91 17.24 -3.87
N HIS A 207 13.61 17.38 -3.56
CA HIS A 207 12.51 16.98 -4.46
C HIS A 207 12.66 17.56 -5.89
N THR A 208 12.87 18.87 -6.01
CA THR A 208 12.98 19.53 -7.31
C THR A 208 14.23 19.10 -8.06
N GLU A 209 15.34 18.92 -7.37
CA GLU A 209 16.58 18.42 -7.98
C GLU A 209 16.40 17.00 -8.50
N ALA A 210 15.89 16.09 -7.66
CA ALA A 210 15.67 14.68 -8.02
C ALA A 210 14.79 14.54 -9.27
N VAL A 211 13.69 15.29 -9.35
CA VAL A 211 12.78 15.28 -10.52
C VAL A 211 13.46 15.86 -11.76
N THR A 212 14.28 16.90 -11.62
CA THR A 212 15.01 17.50 -12.74
C THR A 212 16.07 16.55 -13.26
N PHE A 213 16.88 15.98 -12.36
CA PHE A 213 17.93 15.04 -12.69
C PHE A 213 17.37 13.75 -13.31
N PHE A 214 16.23 13.25 -12.84
CA PHE A 214 15.51 12.15 -13.49
C PHE A 214 15.17 12.45 -14.96
N LYS A 215 14.66 13.65 -15.25
CA LYS A 215 14.34 14.07 -16.63
C LYS A 215 15.59 14.17 -17.50
N GLU A 216 16.68 14.70 -16.96
CA GLU A 216 17.98 14.77 -17.65
C GLU A 216 18.50 13.35 -18.00
N LEU A 217 18.42 12.41 -17.05
CA LEU A 217 18.77 11.01 -17.29
C LEU A 217 17.90 10.39 -18.40
N GLN A 218 16.59 10.63 -18.40
CA GLN A 218 15.71 10.13 -19.47
C GLN A 218 16.06 10.69 -20.85
N GLN A 219 16.50 11.95 -20.92
CA GLN A 219 16.83 12.61 -22.18
C GLN A 219 18.21 12.20 -22.72
N HIS A 220 19.20 12.06 -21.84
CA HIS A 220 20.60 11.93 -22.25
C HIS A 220 21.18 10.53 -22.06
N ASN A 221 20.59 9.68 -21.21
CA ASN A 221 21.08 8.33 -20.96
C ASN A 221 20.16 7.28 -21.62
N LYS A 222 20.60 6.72 -22.75
CA LYS A 222 19.84 5.71 -23.52
C LYS A 222 19.53 4.44 -22.70
N ARG A 223 20.44 4.03 -21.83
CA ARG A 223 20.27 2.82 -21.00
C ARG A 223 19.18 3.06 -19.96
N PHE A 224 19.19 4.23 -19.33
CA PHE A 224 18.14 4.68 -18.42
C PHE A 224 16.78 4.82 -19.13
N GLN A 225 16.76 5.38 -20.33
CA GLN A 225 15.54 5.51 -21.14
C GLN A 225 14.92 4.13 -21.44
N THR A 226 15.72 3.15 -21.84
CA THR A 226 15.26 1.77 -22.08
C THR A 226 14.71 1.15 -20.80
N PHE A 227 15.44 1.29 -19.69
CA PHE A 227 15.01 0.79 -18.38
C PHE A 227 13.64 1.35 -17.98
N ILE A 228 13.44 2.67 -18.05
CA ILE A 228 12.13 3.26 -17.68
C ILE A 228 11.00 2.77 -18.60
N LYS A 229 11.25 2.61 -19.90
CA LYS A 229 10.26 2.03 -20.83
C LYS A 229 9.92 0.57 -20.52
N GLN A 230 10.87 -0.20 -19.98
CA GLN A 230 10.61 -1.56 -19.52
C GLN A 230 9.73 -1.52 -18.26
N GLN A 231 10.07 -0.65 -17.30
CA GLN A 231 9.31 -0.52 -16.05
C GLN A 231 7.90 0.05 -16.23
N SER A 232 7.61 0.81 -17.30
CA SER A 232 6.25 1.27 -17.58
C SER A 232 5.27 0.14 -17.90
N ASN A 233 5.78 -1.04 -18.31
CA ASN A 233 4.99 -2.25 -18.52
C ASN A 233 5.01 -3.17 -17.29
N ASN A 234 5.75 -2.83 -16.24
CA ASN A 234 5.79 -3.58 -15.00
C ASN A 234 4.51 -3.32 -14.19
N TYR A 235 3.77 -4.38 -13.89
CA TYR A 235 2.51 -4.31 -13.16
C TYR A 235 2.71 -3.93 -11.69
N LEU A 236 3.86 -4.27 -11.09
CA LEU A 236 4.21 -3.91 -9.71
C LEU A 236 4.26 -2.39 -9.51
N VAL A 237 4.75 -1.70 -10.53
CA VAL A 237 4.91 -0.25 -10.53
C VAL A 237 3.55 0.45 -10.66
N ARG A 238 2.47 -0.27 -10.99
CA ARG A 238 1.10 0.26 -11.20
C ARG A 238 1.09 1.49 -12.12
N ARG A 239 2.02 1.52 -13.09
CA ARG A 239 2.27 2.63 -14.03
C ARG A 239 2.73 3.95 -13.39
N ARG A 240 3.17 3.95 -12.13
CA ARG A 240 3.72 5.13 -11.46
C ARG A 240 5.15 5.39 -11.93
N GLU A 241 5.47 6.63 -12.24
CA GLU A 241 6.85 7.01 -12.54
C GLU A 241 7.58 7.51 -11.28
N ILE A 242 8.91 7.58 -11.34
CA ILE A 242 9.74 8.05 -10.23
C ILE A 242 9.28 9.43 -9.70
N PRO A 243 8.99 10.45 -10.53
CA PRO A 243 8.48 11.73 -10.04
C PRO A 243 7.16 11.62 -9.26
N GLU A 244 6.28 10.70 -9.67
CA GLU A 244 5.01 10.47 -8.97
C GLU A 244 5.25 9.80 -7.62
N CYS A 245 6.13 8.79 -7.56
CA CYS A 245 6.51 8.16 -6.31
C CYS A 245 7.13 9.16 -5.32
N ILE A 246 8.05 10.02 -5.78
CA ILE A 246 8.63 11.09 -4.95
C ILE A 246 7.52 12.00 -4.42
N LEU A 247 6.58 12.42 -5.27
CA LEU A 247 5.47 13.27 -4.85
C LEU A 247 4.59 12.60 -3.78
N LEU A 248 4.26 11.31 -3.95
CA LEU A 248 3.48 10.55 -2.97
C LEU A 248 4.19 10.45 -1.62
N VAL A 249 5.52 10.26 -1.63
CA VAL A 249 6.32 10.25 -0.41
C VAL A 249 6.28 11.62 0.27
N THR A 250 6.56 12.71 -0.46
CA THR A 250 6.48 14.08 0.06
C THR A 250 5.12 14.39 0.67
N GLN A 251 4.03 13.91 0.07
CA GLN A 251 2.69 14.15 0.57
C GLN A 251 2.33 13.33 1.81
N ARG A 252 2.97 12.19 2.09
CA ARG A 252 2.56 11.27 3.15
C ARG A 252 2.53 11.95 4.53
N ILE A 253 3.56 12.70 4.88
CA ILE A 253 3.66 13.36 6.19
C ILE A 253 2.47 14.30 6.46
N THR A 254 1.95 14.95 5.42
CA THR A 254 0.80 15.86 5.51
C THR A 254 -0.54 15.17 5.70
N LYS A 255 -0.61 13.84 5.53
CA LYS A 255 -1.86 13.06 5.72
C LYS A 255 -2.12 12.72 7.18
N TYR A 256 -1.07 12.59 7.98
CA TYR A 256 -1.19 12.16 9.37
C TYR A 256 -2.03 13.10 10.24
N PRO A 257 -1.90 14.44 10.19
CA PRO A 257 -2.73 15.30 11.04
C PRO A 257 -4.22 15.10 10.82
N VAL A 258 -4.65 14.98 9.56
CA VAL A 258 -6.06 14.77 9.20
C VAL A 258 -6.58 13.42 9.71
N LEU A 259 -5.77 12.37 9.61
CA LEU A 259 -6.13 11.04 10.12
C LEU A 259 -6.19 11.03 11.65
N LEU A 260 -5.20 11.63 12.33
CA LEU A 260 -5.14 11.71 13.78
C LEU A 260 -6.31 12.52 14.35
N GLU A 261 -6.66 13.64 13.74
CA GLU A 261 -7.82 14.46 14.12
C GLU A 261 -9.13 13.66 14.01
N ARG A 262 -9.32 12.91 12.91
CA ARG A 262 -10.49 12.04 12.73
C ARG A 262 -10.54 10.91 13.75
N ILE A 263 -9.41 10.28 14.09
CA ILE A 263 -9.35 9.25 15.16
C ILE A 263 -9.74 9.87 16.51
N LEU A 264 -9.22 11.07 16.82
CA LEU A 264 -9.50 11.79 18.05
C LEU A 264 -10.99 12.15 18.15
N GLN A 265 -11.59 12.65 17.06
CA GLN A 265 -13.02 12.98 16.98
C GLN A 265 -13.90 11.80 17.42
N TYR A 266 -13.56 10.58 17.00
CA TYR A 266 -14.34 9.38 17.33
C TYR A 266 -13.88 8.66 18.61
N THR A 267 -12.83 9.11 19.30
CA THR A 267 -12.39 8.54 20.58
C THR A 267 -13.21 9.08 21.75
N GLN A 268 -13.74 8.20 22.61
CA GLN A 268 -14.47 8.60 23.82
C GLN A 268 -13.48 9.11 24.88
N GLY A 269 -13.70 10.31 25.41
CA GLY A 269 -12.77 11.00 26.31
C GLY A 269 -11.61 11.69 25.56
N GLN A 270 -11.00 12.71 26.17
CA GLN A 270 -9.78 13.31 25.62
C GLN A 270 -8.61 12.35 25.84
N SER A 271 -8.12 11.70 24.79
CA SER A 271 -6.90 10.91 24.85
C SER A 271 -5.70 11.85 24.75
N ALA A 272 -5.08 12.17 25.89
CA ALA A 272 -3.91 13.05 25.95
C ALA A 272 -2.82 12.62 24.95
N SER A 273 -2.57 11.31 24.82
CA SER A 273 -1.61 10.77 23.85
C SER A 273 -1.97 11.08 22.39
N LEU A 274 -3.24 11.01 22.00
CA LEU A 274 -3.67 11.35 20.64
C LEU A 274 -3.59 12.85 20.37
N CYS A 275 -3.96 13.68 21.37
CA CYS A 275 -3.83 15.12 21.26
C CYS A 275 -2.37 15.54 21.07
N ILE A 276 -1.46 15.00 21.89
CA ILE A 276 -0.03 15.29 21.80
C ILE A 276 0.53 14.80 20.45
N ALA A 277 0.21 13.57 20.04
CA ALA A 277 0.65 13.04 18.74
C ALA A 277 0.18 13.93 17.57
N ALA A 278 -1.07 14.42 17.61
CA ALA A 278 -1.60 15.30 16.56
C ALA A 278 -0.87 16.64 16.52
N LEU A 279 -0.59 17.23 17.68
CA LEU A 279 0.17 18.48 17.79
C LEU A 279 1.60 18.29 17.28
N CYS A 280 2.33 17.29 17.77
CA CYS A 280 3.70 17.05 17.36
C CYS A 280 3.80 16.69 15.87
N CYS A 281 2.81 15.99 15.31
CA CYS A 281 2.75 15.72 13.88
C CYS A 281 2.56 17.00 13.05
N GLN A 282 1.79 17.98 13.55
CA GLN A 282 1.62 19.27 12.90
C GLN A 282 2.94 20.08 12.89
N ASP A 283 3.71 20.03 13.97
CA ASP A 283 5.01 20.69 14.10
C ASP A 283 6.08 20.13 13.14
N GLN A 284 5.89 18.91 12.63
CA GLN A 284 6.80 18.31 11.63
C GLN A 284 6.56 18.84 10.21
N ILE A 285 5.39 19.42 9.93
CA ILE A 285 5.03 19.95 8.60
C ILE A 285 5.42 21.44 8.46
N THR A 286 5.71 22.10 9.59
CA THR A 286 5.98 23.54 9.67
C THR A 286 7.48 23.82 9.82
#